data_AF-A0A2M8D588-F1
#
_entry.id   AF-A0A2M8D588-F1
#
_cell.length_a   1.000
_cell.length_b   1.000
_cell.length_c   1.000
_cell.angle_alpha   90.00
_cell.angle_beta   90.00
_cell.angle_gamma   90.00
#
_symmetry.space_group_name_H-M   'P 1'
#
loop_
_entity.id
_entity.type
_entity.pdbx_description
1 polymer ?
#
loop_
_entity_poly.entity_id
_entity_poly.type
_entity_poly.pdbx_seq_one_letter_code
_entity_poly.pdbx_strand_id
1 'polypeptide(L)'
;MKEPIISSDVASQDCLLKPTSPAERIQVIDSLRGFAILGILMVNTLYFSMPIFSMMTEGEHFPGTGNAIATWAIRFFSESKFYSLFSLLFGLGAGILYSRALAKERKFAPFFGRRLLVLLFIGLFHAILLWSGDILVVYAVLGFLLLLFEKAKPRTMLIWFFIFAAIPLLINALSTDAIVLWKISPGGAAAAAQTFGKQTEAFKKLVDAAIAAYSGTDWFTMIKMRLNELAFMYRAILFYGWSVLSMFVLGLWFWRTERFQKLEMNYKFFRNLMWVGLILGLAGNLVYAGLRGEINPAVPSPKGLVAAVGITIGAPALCLFYLSLITRLSTEKWGWKLIKPLSAVGRTALSNYLL
;
A
#
# COMPACT_ATOMS: atom_id res chain seq x y z
N MET A 1 -43.60 -45.88 -31.50
CA MET A 1 -43.55 -44.45 -31.17
C MET A 1 -43.75 -44.30 -29.67
N LYS A 2 -42.67 -44.04 -28.93
CA LYS A 2 -42.69 -43.64 -27.52
C LYS A 2 -41.88 -42.36 -27.44
N GLU A 3 -42.53 -41.24 -27.17
CA GLU A 3 -41.85 -40.00 -26.81
C GLU A 3 -41.31 -40.15 -25.38
N PRO A 4 -40.05 -39.78 -25.11
CA PRO A 4 -39.60 -39.59 -23.75
C PRO A 4 -39.81 -38.13 -23.32
N ILE A 5 -40.58 -37.99 -22.25
CA ILE A 5 -40.77 -36.79 -21.43
C ILE A 5 -39.38 -36.38 -20.90
N ILE A 6 -38.89 -35.20 -21.29
CA ILE A 6 -37.71 -34.58 -20.65
C ILE A 6 -38.22 -33.81 -19.44
N SER A 7 -37.85 -34.29 -18.26
CA SER A 7 -38.18 -33.69 -16.97
C SER A 7 -37.56 -32.31 -16.82
N SER A 8 -38.37 -31.40 -16.28
CA SER A 8 -38.09 -29.99 -16.04
C SER A 8 -37.31 -29.74 -14.75
N ASP A 9 -36.09 -30.26 -14.64
CA ASP A 9 -35.25 -30.09 -13.44
C ASP A 9 -33.91 -29.38 -13.70
N VAL A 10 -33.97 -28.20 -14.33
CA VAL A 10 -32.81 -27.28 -14.38
C VAL A 10 -33.23 -25.89 -13.90
N ALA A 11 -33.79 -25.83 -12.69
CA ALA A 11 -34.20 -24.57 -12.09
C ALA A 11 -33.94 -24.55 -10.57
N SER A 12 -32.69 -24.73 -10.13
CA SER A 12 -32.19 -24.19 -8.84
C SER A 12 -30.75 -24.62 -8.53
N GLN A 13 -29.78 -24.45 -9.44
CA GLN A 13 -28.38 -24.52 -9.01
C GLN A 13 -27.97 -23.20 -8.36
N ASP A 14 -28.24 -23.14 -7.06
CA ASP A 14 -27.48 -22.43 -6.03
C ASP A 14 -26.59 -21.28 -6.52
N CYS A 15 -27.10 -20.07 -6.37
CA CYS A 15 -26.32 -18.83 -6.33
C CYS A 15 -25.45 -18.75 -5.04
N LEU A 16 -24.84 -19.86 -4.64
CA LEU A 16 -23.83 -19.91 -3.61
C LEU A 16 -22.54 -19.33 -4.17
N LEU A 17 -21.92 -18.41 -3.43
CA LEU A 17 -20.63 -17.80 -3.74
C LEU A 17 -19.52 -18.87 -3.73
N LYS A 18 -19.44 -19.70 -4.77
CA LYS A 18 -18.36 -20.68 -4.89
C LYS A 18 -17.02 -19.94 -5.07
N PRO A 19 -15.98 -20.24 -4.26
CA PRO A 19 -14.64 -19.73 -4.48
C PRO A 19 -14.18 -20.05 -5.91
N THR A 20 -13.47 -19.14 -6.56
CA THR A 20 -12.98 -19.39 -7.93
C THR A 20 -12.08 -20.60 -7.99
N SER A 21 -12.31 -21.47 -8.99
CA SER A 21 -11.57 -22.70 -9.17
C SER A 21 -10.08 -22.41 -9.41
N PRO A 22 -9.15 -23.29 -8.99
CA PRO A 22 -7.71 -23.08 -9.20
C PRO A 22 -7.31 -22.91 -10.67
N ALA A 23 -8.08 -23.46 -11.61
CA ALA A 23 -7.84 -23.36 -13.06
C ALA A 23 -8.18 -21.98 -13.64
N GLU A 24 -9.08 -21.22 -13.00
CA GLU A 24 -9.48 -19.86 -13.42
C GLU A 24 -8.63 -18.74 -12.79
N ARG A 25 -7.60 -19.10 -11.99
CA ARG A 25 -6.76 -18.13 -11.28
C ARG A 25 -5.43 -17.92 -12.00
N ILE A 26 -5.07 -16.66 -12.19
CA ILE A 26 -3.73 -16.26 -12.62
C ILE A 26 -2.80 -16.43 -11.42
N GLN A 27 -2.19 -17.61 -11.28
CA GLN A 27 -1.47 -18.03 -10.07
C GLN A 27 -0.31 -17.10 -9.69
N VAL A 28 0.33 -16.45 -10.67
CA VAL A 28 1.39 -15.46 -10.41
C VAL A 28 0.91 -14.28 -9.57
N ILE A 29 -0.38 -13.90 -9.66
CA ILE A 29 -0.95 -12.83 -8.82
C ILE A 29 -1.01 -13.27 -7.37
N ASP A 30 -1.35 -14.53 -7.11
CA ASP A 30 -1.35 -15.07 -5.75
C ASP A 30 0.10 -15.11 -5.20
N SER A 31 1.09 -15.49 -5.99
CA SER A 31 2.51 -15.40 -5.58
C SER A 31 2.96 -13.97 -5.30
N LEU A 32 2.56 -12.99 -6.13
CA LEU A 32 2.83 -11.57 -5.91
C LEU A 32 2.19 -11.05 -4.61
N ARG A 33 0.96 -11.48 -4.29
CA ARG A 33 0.30 -11.14 -3.02
C ARG A 33 1.03 -11.74 -1.83
N GLY A 34 1.44 -13.01 -1.93
CA GLY A 34 2.22 -13.66 -0.88
C GLY A 34 3.55 -12.96 -0.62
N PHE A 35 4.27 -12.60 -1.69
CA PHE A 35 5.49 -11.80 -1.60
C PHE A 35 5.25 -10.43 -0.94
N ALA A 36 4.18 -9.74 -1.35
CA ALA A 36 3.83 -8.44 -0.81
C ALA A 36 3.55 -8.50 0.70
N ILE A 37 2.83 -9.53 1.16
CA ILE A 37 2.50 -9.68 2.59
C ILE A 37 3.74 -9.97 3.43
N LEU A 38 4.65 -10.82 2.98
CA LEU A 38 5.89 -11.08 3.71
C LEU A 38 6.74 -9.81 3.84
N GLY A 39 6.79 -9.00 2.78
CA GLY A 39 7.47 -7.71 2.82
C GLY A 39 6.77 -6.67 3.71
N ILE A 40 5.43 -6.64 3.72
CA ILE A 40 4.64 -5.83 4.66
C ILE A 40 4.94 -6.24 6.09
N LEU A 41 4.96 -7.55 6.39
CA LEU A 41 5.28 -8.07 7.72
C LEU A 41 6.64 -7.57 8.18
N MET A 42 7.67 -7.69 7.35
CA MET A 42 9.03 -7.24 7.69
C MET A 42 9.11 -5.76 8.05
N VAL A 43 8.39 -4.90 7.32
CA VAL A 43 8.33 -3.45 7.60
C VAL A 43 7.49 -3.18 8.85
N ASN A 44 6.36 -3.85 9.00
CA ASN A 44 5.42 -3.63 10.10
C ASN A 44 5.98 -4.14 11.43
N THR A 45 6.85 -5.15 11.46
CA THR A 45 7.52 -5.58 12.71
C THR A 45 8.23 -4.40 13.40
N LEU A 46 8.81 -3.47 12.63
CA LEU A 46 9.39 -2.25 13.18
C LEU A 46 8.31 -1.34 13.78
N TYR A 47 7.19 -1.15 13.10
CA TYR A 47 6.12 -0.28 13.61
C TYR A 47 5.27 -0.90 14.71
N PHE A 48 5.29 -2.22 14.86
CA PHE A 48 4.67 -2.92 15.99
C PHE A 48 5.50 -2.82 17.27
N SER A 49 6.82 -2.64 17.17
CA SER A 49 7.70 -2.56 18.34
C SER A 49 7.75 -1.18 18.99
N MET A 50 7.00 -0.20 18.48
CA MET A 50 7.00 1.19 18.95
C MET A 50 5.62 1.85 18.84
N PRO A 51 5.30 2.85 19.66
CA PRO A 51 4.08 3.67 19.47
C PRO A 51 4.06 4.36 18.11
N ILE A 52 2.88 4.55 17.50
CA ILE A 52 2.77 5.18 16.17
C ILE A 52 3.32 6.60 16.16
N PHE A 53 3.11 7.37 17.23
CA PHE A 53 3.60 8.74 17.33
C PHE A 53 5.13 8.87 17.25
N SER A 54 5.86 7.78 17.51
CA SER A 54 7.33 7.74 17.40
C SER A 54 7.82 7.97 15.97
N MET A 55 6.96 7.81 14.96
CA MET A 55 7.26 8.16 13.57
C MET A 55 7.56 9.66 13.40
N MET A 56 7.03 10.51 14.29
CA MET A 56 7.18 11.97 14.27
C MET A 56 8.29 12.48 15.21
N THR A 57 8.94 11.60 15.98
CA THR A 57 10.03 11.97 16.88
C THR A 57 11.39 11.69 16.26
N GLU A 58 12.41 12.45 16.68
CA GLU A 58 13.80 12.23 16.29
C GLU A 58 14.40 11.02 17.02
N GLY A 59 15.32 10.30 16.34
CA GLY A 59 16.17 9.28 16.97
C GLY A 59 16.07 7.88 16.34
N GLU A 60 17.16 7.12 16.45
CA GLU A 60 17.12 5.68 16.25
C GLU A 60 16.53 5.03 17.51
N HIS A 61 15.40 4.36 17.35
CA HIS A 61 14.70 3.70 18.46
C HIS A 61 15.44 2.47 18.99
N PHE A 62 16.41 1.96 18.21
CA PHE A 62 17.20 0.78 18.55
C PHE A 62 18.69 1.09 18.38
N PRO A 63 19.44 1.27 19.48
CA PRO A 63 20.86 1.58 19.40
C PRO A 63 21.66 0.40 18.84
N GLY A 64 22.79 0.69 18.19
CA GLY A 64 23.78 -0.28 17.77
C GLY A 64 23.86 -0.49 16.25
N THR A 65 25.08 -0.75 15.77
CA THR A 65 25.40 -0.83 14.34
C THR A 65 24.57 -1.87 13.58
N GLY A 66 24.26 -3.02 14.20
CA GLY A 66 23.40 -4.03 13.59
C GLY A 66 21.98 -3.54 13.33
N ASN A 67 21.40 -2.80 14.28
CA ASN A 67 20.07 -2.22 14.16
C ASN A 67 20.04 -1.08 13.12
N ALA A 68 21.09 -0.26 13.07
CA ALA A 68 21.24 0.77 12.05
C ALA A 68 21.31 0.17 10.64
N ILE A 69 22.13 -0.88 10.44
CA ILE A 69 22.24 -1.59 9.15
C ILE A 69 20.90 -2.22 8.77
N ALA A 70 20.23 -2.90 9.70
CA ALA A 70 18.94 -3.54 9.45
C ALA A 70 17.87 -2.50 9.10
N THR A 71 17.78 -1.40 9.85
CA THR A 71 16.83 -0.31 9.60
C THR A 71 17.08 0.36 8.26
N TRP A 72 18.34 0.60 7.91
CA TRP A 72 18.72 1.13 6.61
C TRP A 72 18.36 0.16 5.46
N ALA A 73 18.62 -1.14 5.63
CA ALA A 73 18.28 -2.15 4.64
C ALA A 73 16.75 -2.26 4.45
N ILE A 74 15.97 -2.19 5.53
CA ILE A 74 14.50 -2.16 5.49
C ILE A 74 14.03 -0.90 4.75
N ARG A 75 14.55 0.28 5.07
CA ARG A 75 14.26 1.54 4.36
C ARG A 75 14.54 1.43 2.86
N PHE A 76 15.72 0.93 2.52
CA PHE A 76 16.20 0.85 1.16
C PHE A 76 15.40 -0.15 0.31
N PHE A 77 15.30 -1.40 0.75
CA PHE A 77 14.68 -2.47 -0.03
C PHE A 77 13.15 -2.56 0.13
N SER A 78 12.59 -2.17 1.28
CA SER A 78 11.29 -2.69 1.69
C SER A 78 10.26 -1.62 2.02
N GLU A 79 10.65 -0.61 2.78
CA GLU A 79 9.77 0.45 3.23
C GLU A 79 9.11 1.14 2.03
N SER A 80 7.79 1.24 2.07
CA SER A 80 6.92 1.74 1.00
C SER A 80 6.74 0.89 -0.26
N LYS A 81 7.60 -0.10 -0.54
CA LYS A 81 7.52 -0.88 -1.79
C LYS A 81 6.41 -1.91 -1.71
N PHE A 82 6.28 -2.56 -0.57
CA PHE A 82 5.35 -3.67 -0.41
C PHE A 82 3.89 -3.23 -0.23
N TYR A 83 3.62 -2.11 0.47
CA TYR A 83 2.27 -1.52 0.42
C TYR A 83 1.95 -1.02 -0.98
N SER A 84 2.92 -0.48 -1.74
CA SER A 84 2.69 -0.04 -3.13
C SER A 84 2.35 -1.21 -4.03
N LEU A 85 3.06 -2.34 -3.87
CA LEU A 85 2.79 -3.58 -4.58
C LEU A 85 1.41 -4.13 -4.22
N PHE A 86 1.09 -4.19 -2.92
CA PHE A 86 -0.22 -4.64 -2.45
C PHE A 86 -1.35 -3.72 -2.96
N SER A 87 -1.10 -2.41 -3.03
CA SER A 87 -2.03 -1.42 -3.58
C SER A 87 -2.29 -1.67 -5.07
N LEU A 88 -1.22 -1.88 -5.84
CA LEU A 88 -1.32 -2.24 -7.25
C LEU A 88 -2.12 -3.53 -7.44
N LEU A 89 -1.85 -4.55 -6.64
CA LEU A 89 -2.56 -5.84 -6.69
C LEU A 89 -4.03 -5.72 -6.27
N PHE A 90 -4.38 -4.76 -5.41
CA PHE A 90 -5.76 -4.42 -5.07
C PHE A 90 -6.49 -3.84 -6.28
N GLY A 91 -5.90 -2.83 -6.94
CA GLY A 91 -6.47 -2.24 -8.16
C GLY A 91 -6.59 -3.24 -9.30
N LEU A 92 -5.57 -4.09 -9.49
CA LEU A 92 -5.61 -5.19 -10.44
C LEU A 92 -6.71 -6.21 -10.09
N GLY A 93 -6.90 -6.49 -8.80
CA GLY A 93 -8.00 -7.31 -8.29
C GLY A 93 -9.38 -6.74 -8.58
N ALA A 94 -9.55 -5.41 -8.50
CA ALA A 94 -10.77 -4.73 -8.89
C ALA A 94 -11.05 -4.89 -10.39
N GLY A 95 -10.01 -4.82 -11.24
CA GLY A 95 -10.09 -5.10 -12.67
C GLY A 95 -10.56 -6.54 -12.96
N ILE A 96 -9.96 -7.53 -12.31
CA ILE A 96 -10.40 -8.93 -12.40
C ILE A 96 -11.87 -9.07 -12.01
N LEU A 97 -12.27 -8.39 -10.94
CA LEU A 97 -13.64 -8.45 -10.46
C LEU A 97 -14.63 -7.82 -11.43
N TYR A 98 -14.25 -6.74 -12.09
CA TYR A 98 -15.03 -6.12 -13.15
C TYR A 98 -15.31 -7.09 -14.29
N SER A 99 -14.26 -7.74 -14.82
CA SER A 99 -14.43 -8.73 -15.90
C SER A 99 -15.33 -9.90 -15.49
N ARG A 100 -15.21 -10.36 -14.24
CA ARG A 100 -16.09 -11.43 -13.70
C ARG A 100 -17.54 -10.98 -13.51
N ALA A 101 -17.76 -9.72 -13.12
CA ALA A 101 -19.11 -9.18 -12.99
C ALA A 101 -19.79 -9.13 -14.37
N LEU A 102 -19.09 -8.64 -15.40
CA LEU A 102 -19.60 -8.63 -16.77
C LEU A 102 -19.90 -10.04 -17.30
N ALA A 103 -18.99 -10.99 -17.11
CA ALA A 103 -19.18 -12.37 -17.56
C ALA A 103 -20.37 -13.09 -16.90
N LYS A 104 -20.85 -12.58 -15.75
CA LYS A 104 -22.03 -13.08 -15.03
C LYS A 104 -23.24 -12.16 -15.13
N GLU A 105 -23.21 -11.17 -16.03
CA GLU A 105 -24.27 -10.18 -16.23
C GLU A 105 -24.66 -9.42 -14.95
N ARG A 106 -23.70 -9.24 -14.02
CA ARG A 106 -23.90 -8.52 -12.76
C ARG A 106 -23.44 -7.07 -12.87
N LYS A 107 -24.19 -6.15 -12.27
CA LYS A 107 -23.79 -4.74 -12.11
C LYS A 107 -22.53 -4.66 -11.23
N PHE A 108 -21.43 -4.14 -11.78
CA PHE A 108 -20.14 -4.07 -11.09
C PHE A 108 -20.18 -3.20 -9.84
N ALA A 109 -20.65 -1.95 -9.96
CA ALA A 109 -20.63 -0.98 -8.87
C ALA A 109 -21.26 -1.48 -7.54
N PRO A 110 -22.51 -1.99 -7.50
CA PRO A 110 -23.09 -2.49 -6.26
C PRO A 110 -22.39 -3.75 -5.75
N PHE A 111 -21.89 -4.60 -6.65
CA PHE A 111 -21.18 -5.81 -6.27
C PHE A 111 -19.81 -5.52 -5.63
N PHE A 112 -19.05 -4.60 -6.22
CA PHE A 112 -17.77 -4.15 -5.67
C PHE A 112 -17.96 -3.32 -4.41
N GLY A 113 -18.93 -2.41 -4.39
CA GLY A 113 -19.27 -1.57 -3.23
C GLY A 113 -19.61 -2.39 -1.98
N ARG A 114 -20.40 -3.46 -2.09
CA ARG A 114 -20.67 -4.38 -0.96
C ARG A 114 -19.39 -4.99 -0.39
N ARG A 115 -18.44 -5.38 -1.25
CA ARG A 115 -17.15 -5.93 -0.82
C ARG A 115 -16.28 -4.89 -0.14
N LEU A 116 -16.29 -3.66 -0.62
CA LEU A 116 -15.60 -2.54 0.04
C LEU A 116 -16.21 -2.24 1.41
N LEU A 117 -17.54 -2.30 1.56
CA LEU A 117 -18.19 -2.14 2.87
C LEU A 117 -17.79 -3.25 3.85
N VAL A 118 -17.78 -4.51 3.41
CA VAL A 118 -17.29 -5.62 4.25
C VAL A 118 -15.84 -5.41 4.65
N LEU A 119 -14.98 -5.00 3.69
CA LEU A 119 -13.58 -4.69 3.96
C LEU A 119 -13.43 -3.52 4.95
N LEU A 120 -14.28 -2.49 4.83
CA LEU A 120 -14.31 -1.34 5.73
C LEU A 120 -14.64 -1.77 7.16
N PHE A 121 -15.65 -2.61 7.35
CA PHE A 121 -16.02 -3.09 8.69
C PHE A 121 -14.91 -3.94 9.30
N ILE A 122 -14.34 -4.87 8.53
CA ILE A 122 -13.20 -5.69 8.99
C ILE A 122 -12.03 -4.79 9.38
N GLY A 123 -11.71 -3.80 8.53
CA GLY A 123 -10.66 -2.83 8.80
C GLY A 123 -10.93 -1.99 10.04
N LEU A 124 -12.16 -1.51 10.26
CA LEU A 124 -12.51 -0.73 11.44
C LEU A 124 -12.37 -1.53 12.73
N PHE A 125 -12.83 -2.79 12.74
CA PHE A 125 -12.63 -3.67 13.89
C PHE A 125 -11.14 -3.93 14.14
N HIS A 126 -10.37 -4.20 13.09
CA HIS A 126 -8.92 -4.39 13.20
C HIS A 126 -8.22 -3.11 13.70
N ALA A 127 -8.56 -1.95 13.15
CA ALA A 127 -7.99 -0.65 13.48
C ALA A 127 -8.21 -0.25 14.96
N ILE A 128 -9.43 -0.45 15.45
CA ILE A 128 -9.86 -0.04 16.80
C ILE A 128 -9.42 -1.08 17.83
N LEU A 129 -9.57 -2.36 17.53
CA LEU A 129 -9.33 -3.42 18.50
C LEU A 129 -7.88 -3.87 18.48
N LEU A 130 -7.24 -4.05 17.33
CA LEU A 130 -5.93 -4.71 17.26
C LEU A 130 -4.78 -3.71 17.08
N TRP A 131 -4.80 -2.91 16.02
CA TRP A 131 -3.69 -2.03 15.68
C TRP A 131 -4.10 -0.82 14.84
N SER A 132 -3.66 0.36 15.26
CA SER A 132 -3.98 1.66 14.67
C SER A 132 -3.31 1.94 13.31
N GLY A 133 -2.40 1.06 12.85
CA GLY A 133 -1.73 1.15 11.53
C GLY A 133 -2.48 0.44 10.38
N ASP A 134 -3.77 0.14 10.55
CA ASP A 134 -4.58 -0.57 9.56
C ASP A 134 -4.61 0.10 8.17
N ILE A 135 -4.41 -0.71 7.13
CA ILE A 135 -4.51 -0.28 5.73
C ILE A 135 -5.85 -0.63 5.08
N LEU A 136 -6.64 -1.51 5.69
CA LEU A 136 -7.88 -2.02 5.10
C LEU A 136 -8.95 -0.93 5.00
N VAL A 137 -9.10 -0.09 6.03
CA VAL A 137 -10.00 1.07 6.01
C VAL A 137 -9.64 2.02 4.88
N VAL A 138 -8.35 2.33 4.74
CA VAL A 138 -7.82 3.17 3.66
C VAL A 138 -8.17 2.56 2.30
N TYR A 139 -7.94 1.27 2.12
CA TYR A 139 -8.21 0.58 0.86
C TYR A 139 -9.70 0.50 0.55
N ALA A 140 -10.54 0.31 1.56
CA ALA A 140 -11.98 0.29 1.40
C ALA A 140 -12.51 1.66 0.94
N VAL A 141 -12.11 2.74 1.62
CA VAL A 141 -12.51 4.12 1.30
C VAL A 141 -12.00 4.53 -0.07
N LEU A 142 -10.70 4.40 -0.32
CA LEU A 142 -10.10 4.76 -1.61
C LEU A 142 -10.57 3.83 -2.75
N GLY A 143 -10.92 2.58 -2.43
CA GLY A 143 -11.48 1.62 -3.37
C GLY A 143 -12.78 2.11 -4.01
N PHE A 144 -13.62 2.88 -3.30
CA PHE A 144 -14.84 3.45 -3.89
C PHE A 144 -14.52 4.41 -5.04
N LEU A 145 -13.39 5.11 -4.99
CA LEU A 145 -12.95 6.00 -6.08
C LEU A 145 -12.59 5.22 -7.35
N LEU A 146 -12.27 3.92 -7.25
CA LEU A 146 -12.04 3.07 -8.43
C LEU A 146 -13.31 2.85 -9.26
N LEU A 147 -14.50 3.08 -8.69
CA LEU A 147 -15.76 3.06 -9.45
C LEU A 147 -15.79 4.15 -10.53
N LEU A 148 -15.10 5.29 -10.30
CA LEU A 148 -14.97 6.36 -11.30
C LEU A 148 -14.14 5.92 -12.52
N PHE A 149 -13.31 4.88 -12.35
CA PHE A 149 -12.45 4.32 -13.39
C PHE A 149 -13.08 3.11 -14.09
N GLU A 150 -14.32 2.75 -13.77
CA GLU A 150 -15.03 1.59 -14.32
C GLU A 150 -14.95 1.55 -15.86
N LYS A 151 -15.26 2.69 -16.50
CA LYS A 151 -15.28 2.84 -17.97
C LYS A 151 -14.10 3.64 -18.52
N ALA A 152 -13.09 3.93 -17.69
CA ALA A 152 -11.96 4.74 -18.11
C ALA A 152 -11.09 3.99 -19.13
N LYS A 153 -10.57 4.74 -20.12
CA LYS A 153 -9.61 4.21 -21.11
C LYS A 153 -8.23 4.06 -20.45
N PRO A 154 -7.36 3.13 -20.93
CA PRO A 154 -6.02 2.96 -20.38
C PRO A 154 -5.19 4.25 -20.34
N ARG A 155 -5.32 5.13 -21.35
CA ARG A 155 -4.64 6.43 -21.35
C ARG A 155 -5.07 7.32 -20.18
N THR A 156 -6.37 7.36 -19.88
CA THR A 156 -6.93 8.10 -18.74
C THR A 156 -6.38 7.56 -17.43
N MET A 157 -6.27 6.24 -17.28
CA MET A 157 -5.70 5.62 -16.09
C MET A 157 -4.23 6.03 -15.88
N LEU A 158 -3.41 6.06 -16.94
CA LEU A 158 -2.02 6.53 -16.81
C LEU A 158 -1.91 8.01 -16.44
N ILE A 159 -2.76 8.87 -17.00
CA ILE A 159 -2.79 10.29 -16.64
C ILE A 159 -3.08 10.44 -15.14
N TRP A 160 -4.12 9.76 -14.65
CA TRP A 160 -4.48 9.81 -13.23
C TRP A 160 -3.45 9.16 -12.32
N PHE A 161 -2.77 8.11 -12.76
CA PHE A 161 -1.61 7.56 -12.04
C PHE A 161 -0.56 8.65 -11.79
N PHE A 162 -0.14 9.39 -12.82
CA PHE A 162 0.84 10.46 -12.66
C PHE A 162 0.31 11.64 -11.84
N ILE A 163 -0.95 12.04 -12.02
CA ILE A 163 -1.59 13.10 -11.21
C ILE A 163 -1.55 12.71 -9.73
N PHE A 164 -2.05 11.53 -9.37
CA PHE A 164 -2.06 11.07 -7.99
C PHE A 164 -0.65 10.87 -7.42
N ALA A 165 0.32 10.43 -8.22
CA ALA A 165 1.71 10.34 -7.78
C ALA A 165 2.37 11.71 -7.54
N ALA A 166 1.93 12.75 -8.26
CA ALA A 166 2.48 14.10 -8.14
C ALA A 166 1.93 14.88 -6.94
N ILE A 167 0.69 14.60 -6.49
CA ILE A 167 0.04 15.36 -5.40
C ILE A 167 0.87 15.37 -4.10
N PRO A 168 1.35 14.23 -3.55
CA PRO A 168 2.14 14.24 -2.32
C PRO A 168 3.43 15.07 -2.46
N LEU A 169 4.07 14.99 -3.63
CA LEU A 169 5.29 15.74 -3.91
C LEU A 169 5.00 17.24 -3.98
N LEU A 170 3.91 17.64 -4.64
CA LEU A 170 3.48 19.03 -4.71
C LEU A 170 3.17 19.59 -3.32
N ILE A 171 2.42 18.84 -2.50
CA ILE A 171 2.11 19.24 -1.13
C ILE A 171 3.40 19.40 -0.31
N ASN A 172 4.34 18.46 -0.42
CA ASN A 172 5.61 18.52 0.31
C ASN A 172 6.48 19.70 -0.13
N ALA A 173 6.53 19.98 -1.44
CA ALA A 173 7.24 21.13 -2.01
C ALA A 173 6.65 22.45 -1.50
N LEU A 174 5.34 22.65 -1.66
CA LEU A 174 4.64 23.86 -1.21
C LEU A 174 4.78 24.06 0.31
N SER A 175 4.69 22.99 1.09
CA SER A 175 4.89 23.04 2.54
C SER A 175 6.32 23.43 2.90
N THR A 176 7.30 22.88 2.19
CA THR A 176 8.72 23.20 2.40
C THR A 176 9.01 24.65 2.05
N ASP A 177 8.53 25.13 0.90
CA ASP A 177 8.71 26.51 0.45
C ASP A 177 8.07 27.49 1.43
N ALA A 178 6.85 27.23 1.88
CA ALA A 178 6.17 28.06 2.88
C ALA A 178 6.98 28.16 4.18
N ILE A 179 7.52 27.05 4.68
CA ILE A 179 8.36 27.04 5.89
C ILE A 179 9.69 27.74 5.68
N VAL A 180 10.32 27.60 4.52
CA VAL A 180 11.57 28.30 4.18
C VAL A 180 11.33 29.81 4.10
N LEU A 181 10.29 30.26 3.39
CA LEU A 181 9.91 31.66 3.28
C LEU A 181 9.56 32.27 4.65
N TRP A 182 8.87 31.51 5.51
CA TRP A 182 8.61 31.96 6.86
C TRP A 182 9.89 32.13 7.66
N LYS A 183 10.82 31.16 7.62
CA LYS A 183 12.08 31.23 8.38
C LYS A 183 12.97 32.42 8.00
N ILE A 184 12.94 32.88 6.75
CA ILE A 184 13.72 34.05 6.31
C ILE A 184 13.02 35.39 6.60
N SER A 185 11.74 35.38 6.98
CA SER A 185 11.01 36.60 7.35
C SER A 185 11.46 37.15 8.73
N PRO A 186 11.29 38.47 9.00
CA PRO A 186 11.67 39.06 10.28
C PRO A 186 11.00 38.34 11.47
N GLY A 187 11.80 37.80 12.40
CA GLY A 187 11.32 37.03 13.55
C GLY A 187 10.80 35.62 13.24
N GLY A 188 10.69 35.24 11.96
CA GLY A 188 10.11 33.97 11.54
C GLY A 188 10.94 32.75 11.91
N ALA A 189 12.27 32.83 11.88
CA ALA A 189 13.15 31.74 12.32
C ALA A 189 12.93 31.35 13.80
N ALA A 190 12.84 32.35 14.69
CA ALA A 190 12.61 32.13 16.11
C ALA A 190 11.19 31.58 16.37
N ALA A 191 10.18 32.13 15.68
CA ALA A 191 8.80 31.66 15.78
C ALA A 191 8.65 30.21 15.26
N ALA A 192 9.33 29.86 14.17
CA ALA A 192 9.37 28.51 13.63
C ALA A 192 10.02 27.54 14.62
N ALA A 193 11.19 27.89 15.18
CA ALA A 193 11.87 27.07 16.18
C ALA A 193 10.99 26.82 17.41
N GLN A 194 10.30 27.85 17.91
CA GLN A 194 9.37 27.71 19.03
C GLN A 194 8.17 26.81 18.69
N THR A 195 7.58 26.98 17.49
CA THR A 195 6.40 26.22 17.06
C THR A 195 6.72 24.75 16.88
N PHE A 196 7.78 24.43 16.13
CA PHE A 196 8.21 23.05 15.91
C PHE A 196 8.79 22.40 17.17
N GLY A 197 9.40 23.19 18.07
CA GLY A 197 9.82 22.73 19.39
C GLY A 197 8.63 22.26 20.24
N LYS A 198 7.58 23.09 20.35
CA LYS A 198 6.33 22.73 21.03
C LYS A 198 5.66 21.51 20.41
N GLN A 199 5.66 21.41 19.08
CA GLN A 199 5.10 20.25 18.37
C GLN A 199 5.88 18.96 18.68
N THR A 200 7.22 19.02 18.64
CA THR A 200 8.08 17.89 18.97
C THR A 200 7.87 17.42 20.40
N GLU A 201 7.76 18.36 21.35
CA GLU A 201 7.46 18.04 22.75
C GLU A 201 6.07 17.42 22.92
N ALA A 202 5.06 17.90 22.19
CA ALA A 202 3.73 17.32 22.19
C ALA A 202 3.73 15.86 21.68
N PHE A 203 4.49 15.57 20.61
CA PHE A 203 4.64 14.19 20.13
C PHE A 203 5.38 13.30 21.13
N LYS A 204 6.42 13.80 21.81
CA LYS A 204 7.10 13.05 22.88
C LYS A 204 6.13 12.68 24.01
N LYS A 205 5.29 13.62 24.46
CA LYS A 205 4.25 13.35 25.47
C LYS A 205 3.24 12.29 25.01
N LEU A 206 2.85 12.31 23.73
CA LEU A 206 1.97 11.30 23.15
C LEU A 206 2.64 9.92 23.07
N VAL A 207 3.94 9.87 22.77
CA VAL A 207 4.73 8.63 22.82
C VAL A 207 4.76 8.06 24.24
N ASP A 208 5.08 8.88 25.24
CA ASP A 208 5.11 8.43 26.64
C ASP A 208 3.74 7.92 27.12
N ALA A 209 2.67 8.64 26.77
CA ALA A 209 1.29 8.22 27.06
C ALA A 209 0.93 6.90 26.37
N ALA A 210 1.37 6.70 25.13
CA ALA A 210 1.15 5.45 24.39
C ALA A 210 1.94 4.28 25.01
N ILE A 211 3.19 4.50 25.43
CA ILE A 211 3.98 3.47 26.15
C ILE A 211 3.26 3.07 27.43
N ALA A 212 2.80 4.05 28.22
CA ALA A 212 2.06 3.79 29.46
C ALA A 212 0.75 3.01 29.20
N ALA A 213 0.00 3.38 28.15
CA ALA A 213 -1.23 2.70 27.77
C ALA A 213 -0.99 1.24 27.31
N TYR A 214 0.01 1.00 26.47
CA TYR A 214 0.29 -0.32 25.89
C TYR A 214 1.08 -1.26 26.81
N SER A 215 1.75 -0.72 27.83
CA SER A 215 2.44 -1.50 28.87
C SER A 215 1.50 -1.94 30.00
N GLY A 216 0.29 -1.37 30.07
CA GLY A 216 -0.75 -1.77 31.02
C GLY A 216 -1.51 -3.03 30.58
N THR A 217 -2.48 -3.45 31.38
CA THR A 217 -3.38 -4.58 31.07
C THR A 217 -4.81 -4.14 30.73
N ASP A 218 -5.15 -2.85 30.90
CA ASP A 218 -6.48 -2.34 30.59
C ASP A 218 -6.68 -2.13 29.09
N TRP A 219 -7.47 -3.03 28.51
CA TRP A 219 -7.79 -3.01 27.10
C TRP A 219 -8.56 -1.75 26.66
N PHE A 220 -9.39 -1.17 27.52
CA PHE A 220 -10.14 0.04 27.17
C PHE A 220 -9.22 1.26 27.06
N THR A 221 -8.21 1.37 27.92
CA THR A 221 -7.16 2.38 27.79
C THR A 221 -6.38 2.22 26.48
N MET A 222 -6.05 0.99 26.08
CA MET A 222 -5.42 0.73 24.78
C MET A 222 -6.31 1.14 23.61
N ILE A 223 -7.62 0.83 23.66
CA ILE A 223 -8.58 1.26 22.62
C ILE A 223 -8.64 2.80 22.54
N LYS A 224 -8.71 3.50 23.68
CA LYS A 224 -8.71 4.98 23.68
C LYS A 224 -7.43 5.55 23.06
N MET A 225 -6.28 4.93 23.35
CA MET A 225 -5.01 5.31 22.73
C MET A 225 -5.05 5.08 21.21
N ARG A 226 -5.50 3.90 20.77
CA ARG A 226 -5.66 3.58 19.34
C ARG A 226 -6.59 4.56 18.63
N LEU A 227 -7.70 4.99 19.25
CA LEU A 227 -8.59 5.99 18.65
C LEU A 227 -7.88 7.34 18.40
N ASN A 228 -6.98 7.75 19.28
CA ASN A 228 -6.15 8.94 19.09
C ASN A 228 -5.13 8.74 17.96
N GLU A 229 -4.44 7.60 17.95
CA GLU A 229 -3.51 7.24 16.87
C GLU A 229 -4.21 7.14 15.51
N LEU A 230 -5.44 6.62 15.46
CA LEU A 230 -6.25 6.55 14.24
C LEU A 230 -6.61 7.94 13.72
N ALA A 231 -6.96 8.88 14.61
CA ALA A 231 -7.19 10.27 14.20
C ALA A 231 -5.94 10.88 13.56
N PHE A 232 -4.74 10.54 14.06
CA PHE A 232 -3.47 10.95 13.46
C PHE A 232 -3.22 10.25 12.11
N MET A 233 -3.32 8.92 12.05
CA MET A 233 -3.09 8.13 10.84
C MET A 233 -4.06 8.48 9.71
N TYR A 234 -5.33 8.70 10.01
CA TYR A 234 -6.33 9.06 9.01
C TYR A 234 -6.25 10.53 8.58
N ARG A 235 -5.60 11.43 9.34
CA ARG A 235 -5.20 12.74 8.78
C ARG A 235 -4.06 12.57 7.79
N ALA A 236 -3.13 11.64 8.05
CA ALA A 236 -2.04 11.34 7.12
C ALA A 236 -2.55 10.75 5.79
N ILE A 237 -3.76 10.18 5.72
CA ILE A 237 -4.37 9.70 4.47
C ILE A 237 -4.44 10.78 3.40
N LEU A 238 -4.57 12.06 3.80
CA LEU A 238 -4.58 13.21 2.89
C LEU A 238 -3.25 13.41 2.17
N PHE A 239 -2.19 12.76 2.64
CA PHE A 239 -0.86 12.77 2.06
C PHE A 239 -0.56 11.44 1.36
N TYR A 240 -0.57 10.31 2.08
CA TYR A 240 -0.17 9.02 1.49
C TYR A 240 -1.28 8.32 0.70
N GLY A 241 -2.56 8.68 0.91
CA GLY A 241 -3.70 8.09 0.21
C GLY A 241 -3.64 8.30 -1.31
N TRP A 242 -3.04 9.41 -1.76
CA TRP A 242 -2.79 9.65 -3.18
C TRP A 242 -1.79 8.65 -3.78
N SER A 243 -0.75 8.28 -3.03
CA SER A 243 0.18 7.22 -3.44
C SER A 243 -0.51 5.85 -3.53
N VAL A 244 -1.46 5.57 -2.65
CA VAL A 244 -2.27 4.34 -2.73
C VAL A 244 -3.17 4.37 -3.97
N LEU A 245 -3.88 5.48 -4.22
CA LEU A 245 -4.73 5.66 -5.39
C LEU A 245 -3.95 5.56 -6.70
N SER A 246 -2.75 6.14 -6.78
CA SER A 246 -1.91 6.05 -7.97
C SER A 246 -1.63 4.58 -8.30
N MET A 247 -1.20 3.80 -7.32
CA MET A 247 -0.91 2.38 -7.51
C MET A 247 -2.18 1.55 -7.80
N PHE A 248 -3.33 1.87 -7.18
CA PHE A 248 -4.60 1.24 -7.52
C PHE A 248 -4.96 1.42 -9.00
N VAL A 249 -4.88 2.66 -9.50
CA VAL A 249 -5.19 2.98 -10.90
C VAL A 249 -4.17 2.34 -11.85
N LEU A 250 -2.90 2.28 -11.46
CA LEU A 250 -1.89 1.53 -12.21
C LEU A 250 -2.22 0.03 -12.28
N GLY A 251 -2.71 -0.56 -11.18
CA GLY A 251 -3.20 -1.93 -11.15
C GLY A 251 -4.36 -2.18 -12.12
N LEU A 252 -5.33 -1.27 -12.17
CA LEU A 252 -6.41 -1.29 -13.16
C LEU A 252 -5.86 -1.20 -14.59
N TRP A 253 -4.87 -0.34 -14.83
CA TRP A 253 -4.23 -0.20 -16.13
C TRP A 253 -3.56 -1.50 -16.59
N PHE A 254 -2.83 -2.19 -15.70
CA PHE A 254 -2.24 -3.50 -15.99
C PHE A 254 -3.28 -4.53 -16.43
N TRP A 255 -4.43 -4.54 -15.75
CA TRP A 255 -5.54 -5.43 -16.10
C TRP A 255 -6.17 -5.06 -17.45
N ARG A 256 -6.48 -3.77 -17.66
CA ARG A 256 -7.14 -3.25 -18.88
C ARG A 256 -6.30 -3.40 -20.14
N THR A 257 -4.97 -3.42 -20.01
CA THR A 257 -4.04 -3.60 -21.13
C THR A 257 -3.62 -5.06 -21.31
N GLU A 258 -4.29 -5.98 -20.63
CA GLU A 258 -4.11 -7.43 -20.74
C GLU A 258 -2.67 -7.93 -20.46
N ARG A 259 -1.89 -7.17 -19.68
CA ARG A 259 -0.47 -7.46 -19.45
C ARG A 259 -0.26 -8.78 -18.74
N PHE A 260 -1.13 -9.09 -17.77
CA PHE A 260 -1.09 -10.34 -17.00
C PHE A 260 -1.84 -11.50 -17.66
N GLN A 261 -2.78 -11.20 -18.55
CA GLN A 261 -3.55 -12.21 -19.29
C GLN A 261 -2.72 -12.79 -20.43
N LYS A 262 -1.80 -12.00 -20.99
CA LYS A 262 -0.94 -12.36 -22.13
C LYS A 262 0.54 -12.27 -21.75
N LEU A 263 0.97 -13.00 -20.71
CA LEU A 263 2.32 -12.89 -20.15
C LEU A 263 3.43 -13.11 -21.19
N GLU A 264 3.34 -14.18 -21.98
CA GLU A 264 4.33 -14.54 -23.00
C GLU A 264 4.53 -13.42 -24.03
N MET A 265 3.44 -12.83 -24.52
CA MET A 265 3.49 -11.72 -25.47
C MET A 265 4.01 -10.41 -24.84
N ASN A 266 3.88 -10.27 -23.52
CA ASN A 266 4.33 -9.10 -22.78
C ASN A 266 5.74 -9.28 -22.16
N TYR A 267 6.48 -10.31 -22.53
CA TYR A 267 7.81 -10.59 -21.97
C TYR A 267 8.78 -9.39 -22.07
N LYS A 268 8.87 -8.76 -23.25
CA LYS A 268 9.72 -7.58 -23.47
C LYS A 268 9.30 -6.40 -22.59
N PHE A 269 8.00 -6.21 -22.37
CA PHE A 269 7.47 -5.15 -21.52
C PHE A 269 7.94 -5.35 -20.07
N PHE A 270 7.74 -6.55 -19.49
CA PHE A 270 8.19 -6.83 -18.12
C PHE A 270 9.72 -6.82 -17.99
N ARG A 271 10.47 -7.19 -19.04
CA ARG A 271 11.94 -7.04 -19.04
C ARG A 271 12.36 -5.59 -18.88
N ASN A 272 11.80 -4.72 -19.70
CA ASN A 272 12.18 -3.30 -19.68
C ASN A 272 11.71 -2.65 -18.38
N LEU A 273 10.51 -2.99 -17.92
CA LEU A 273 9.98 -2.51 -16.64
C LEU A 273 10.83 -2.97 -15.45
N MET A 274 11.36 -4.20 -15.48
CA MET A 274 12.29 -4.71 -14.47
C MET A 274 13.55 -3.85 -14.39
N TRP A 275 14.21 -3.58 -15.53
CA TRP A 275 15.45 -2.80 -15.53
C TRP A 275 15.27 -1.33 -15.19
N VAL A 276 14.23 -0.70 -15.74
CA VAL A 276 13.87 0.69 -15.40
C VAL A 276 13.51 0.79 -13.91
N GLY A 277 12.70 -0.15 -13.42
CA GLY A 277 12.32 -0.24 -12.01
C GLY A 277 13.52 -0.46 -11.09
N LEU A 278 14.50 -1.27 -11.51
CA LEU A 278 15.71 -1.51 -10.73
C LEU A 278 16.58 -0.26 -10.66
N ILE A 279 16.89 0.37 -11.80
CA ILE A 279 17.80 1.52 -11.86
C ILE A 279 17.18 2.72 -11.12
N LEU A 280 15.95 3.11 -11.48
CA LEU A 280 15.27 4.24 -10.84
C LEU A 280 14.92 3.92 -9.39
N GLY A 281 14.56 2.66 -9.10
CA GLY A 281 14.27 2.18 -7.76
C GLY A 281 15.47 2.28 -6.85
N LEU A 282 16.61 1.71 -7.21
CA LEU A 282 17.81 1.76 -6.39
C LEU A 282 18.31 3.21 -6.21
N ALA A 283 18.32 4.01 -7.28
CA ALA A 283 18.76 5.40 -7.20
C ALA A 283 17.88 6.24 -6.25
N GLY A 284 16.56 6.22 -6.43
CA GLY A 284 15.64 6.98 -5.59
C GLY A 284 15.64 6.52 -4.13
N ASN A 285 15.73 5.20 -3.89
CA ASN A 285 15.78 4.67 -2.54
C ASN A 285 17.11 4.91 -1.84
N LEU A 286 18.21 5.02 -2.57
CA LEU A 286 19.50 5.39 -2.00
C LEU A 286 19.44 6.82 -1.45
N VAL A 287 18.86 7.74 -2.22
CA VAL A 287 18.63 9.12 -1.79
C VAL A 287 17.74 9.15 -0.54
N TYR A 288 16.61 8.43 -0.55
CA TYR A 288 15.72 8.37 0.61
C TYR A 288 16.42 7.79 1.85
N ALA A 289 16.98 6.59 1.74
CA ALA A 289 17.55 5.88 2.88
C ALA A 289 18.78 6.59 3.45
N GLY A 290 19.60 7.23 2.60
CA GLY A 290 20.74 8.03 3.02
C GLY A 290 20.36 9.29 3.78
N LEU A 291 19.29 9.98 3.35
CA LEU A 291 18.86 11.23 3.99
C LEU A 291 17.92 11.03 5.19
N ARG A 292 17.19 9.90 5.27
CA ARG A 292 16.10 9.72 6.24
C ARG A 292 16.55 9.88 7.70
N GLY A 293 17.78 9.46 8.02
CA GLY A 293 18.36 9.58 9.36
C GLY A 293 18.74 11.01 9.76
N GLU A 294 18.90 11.92 8.81
CA GLU A 294 19.28 13.32 9.06
C GLU A 294 18.08 14.28 9.11
N ILE A 295 16.87 13.79 8.83
CA ILE A 295 15.67 14.62 8.69
C ILE A 295 14.77 14.43 9.91
N ASN A 296 14.40 15.55 10.55
CA ASN A 296 13.30 15.57 11.50
C ASN A 296 11.96 15.44 10.73
N PRO A 297 11.20 14.34 10.93
CA PRO A 297 9.96 14.10 10.19
C PRO A 297 8.82 15.07 10.54
N ALA A 298 8.88 15.77 11.68
CA ALA A 298 7.89 16.76 12.07
C ALA A 298 8.08 18.12 11.38
N VAL A 299 9.22 18.36 10.73
CA VAL A 299 9.57 19.67 10.17
C VAL A 299 9.84 19.58 8.66
N PRO A 300 8.99 20.17 7.82
CA PRO A 300 9.27 20.32 6.39
C PRO A 300 10.62 21.02 6.18
N SER A 301 11.44 20.46 5.29
CA SER A 301 12.80 20.96 5.04
C SER A 301 13.25 20.63 3.62
N PRO A 302 14.22 21.39 3.05
CA PRO A 302 14.76 21.08 1.72
C PRO A 302 15.35 19.66 1.62
N LYS A 303 16.06 19.19 2.66
CA LYS A 303 16.54 17.80 2.73
C LYS A 303 15.37 16.81 2.75
N GLY A 304 14.32 17.12 3.52
CA GLY A 304 13.07 16.36 3.56
C GLY A 304 12.40 16.24 2.19
N LEU A 305 12.37 17.32 1.42
CA LEU A 305 11.82 17.34 0.07
C LEU A 305 12.63 16.47 -0.90
N VAL A 306 13.97 16.51 -0.83
CA VAL A 306 14.83 15.64 -1.65
C VAL A 306 14.59 14.16 -1.31
N ALA A 307 14.48 13.82 -0.02
CA ALA A 307 14.12 12.46 0.40
C ALA A 307 12.71 12.07 -0.06
N ALA A 308 11.74 12.99 -0.03
CA ALA A 308 10.38 12.79 -0.52
C ALA A 308 10.34 12.51 -2.03
N VAL A 309 11.13 13.24 -2.83
CA VAL A 309 11.33 12.94 -4.27
C VAL A 309 11.91 11.54 -4.44
N GLY A 310 12.97 11.23 -3.69
CA GLY A 310 13.64 9.93 -3.72
C GLY A 310 12.68 8.77 -3.48
N ILE A 311 11.86 8.82 -2.43
CA ILE A 311 10.91 7.74 -2.11
C ILE A 311 9.70 7.71 -3.05
N THR A 312 9.19 8.87 -3.50
CA THR A 312 8.02 8.95 -4.41
C THR A 312 8.32 8.33 -5.77
N ILE A 313 9.58 8.40 -6.24
CA ILE A 313 10.03 7.74 -7.46
C ILE A 313 10.53 6.33 -7.16
N GLY A 314 11.40 6.21 -6.15
CA GLY A 314 12.12 4.99 -5.82
C GLY A 314 11.21 3.85 -5.36
N ALA A 315 10.21 4.11 -4.51
CA ALA A 315 9.35 3.05 -3.99
C ALA A 315 8.45 2.44 -5.08
N PRO A 316 7.70 3.22 -5.90
CA PRO A 316 6.93 2.66 -7.02
C PRO A 316 7.83 1.98 -8.05
N ALA A 317 8.99 2.53 -8.38
CA ALA A 317 9.92 1.93 -9.34
C ALA A 317 10.44 0.56 -8.86
N LEU A 318 10.89 0.46 -7.60
CA LEU A 318 11.38 -0.80 -7.04
C LEU A 318 10.25 -1.82 -6.83
N CYS A 319 9.04 -1.34 -6.50
CA CYS A 319 7.82 -2.15 -6.52
C CYS A 319 7.57 -2.77 -7.92
N LEU A 320 7.71 -1.97 -8.99
CA LEU A 320 7.55 -2.45 -10.37
C LEU A 320 8.67 -3.40 -10.80
N PHE A 321 9.88 -3.23 -10.25
CA PHE A 321 10.95 -4.22 -10.36
C PHE A 321 10.53 -5.55 -9.73
N TYR A 322 10.07 -5.57 -8.48
CA TYR A 322 9.62 -6.81 -7.82
C TYR A 322 8.48 -7.49 -8.56
N LEU A 323 7.49 -6.71 -8.99
CA LEU A 323 6.38 -7.20 -9.80
C LEU A 323 6.86 -7.85 -11.10
N SER A 324 7.79 -7.20 -11.80
CA SER A 324 8.31 -7.69 -13.08
C SER A 324 9.22 -8.90 -12.90
N LEU A 325 10.05 -8.92 -11.86
CA LEU A 325 10.94 -10.03 -11.54
C LEU A 325 10.12 -11.30 -11.27
N ILE A 326 9.13 -11.23 -10.36
CA ILE A 326 8.28 -12.38 -10.02
C ILE A 326 7.46 -12.82 -11.24
N THR A 327 6.95 -11.87 -12.02
CA THR A 327 6.20 -12.20 -13.24
C THR A 327 7.06 -12.93 -14.26
N ARG A 328 8.32 -12.52 -14.44
CA ARG A 328 9.28 -13.21 -15.33
C ARG A 328 9.70 -14.57 -14.79
N LEU A 329 9.94 -14.69 -13.48
CA LEU A 329 10.23 -15.99 -12.87
C LEU A 329 9.07 -16.97 -13.07
N SER A 330 7.83 -16.48 -13.17
CA SER A 330 6.66 -17.34 -13.40
C SER A 330 6.60 -17.98 -14.78
N THR A 331 7.27 -17.41 -15.79
CA THR A 331 7.30 -17.98 -17.15
C THR A 331 8.38 -19.06 -17.31
N GLU A 332 9.30 -19.16 -16.35
CA GLU A 332 10.40 -20.13 -16.35
C GLU A 332 10.10 -21.31 -15.40
N LYS A 333 10.37 -22.55 -15.81
CA LYS A 333 10.10 -23.73 -14.98
C LYS A 333 10.81 -23.69 -13.61
N TRP A 334 12.07 -23.24 -13.60
CA TRP A 334 12.86 -23.13 -12.37
C TRP A 334 12.37 -21.97 -11.49
N GLY A 335 12.06 -20.82 -12.11
CA GLY A 335 11.56 -19.65 -11.41
C GLY A 335 10.18 -19.92 -10.78
N TRP A 336 9.32 -20.66 -11.48
CA TRP A 336 8.03 -21.09 -10.96
C TRP A 336 8.17 -21.95 -9.71
N LYS A 337 9.12 -22.90 -9.68
CA LYS A 337 9.38 -23.71 -8.47
C LYS A 337 9.74 -22.84 -7.25
N LEU A 338 10.47 -21.75 -7.47
CA LEU A 338 10.88 -20.81 -6.42
C LEU A 338 9.71 -19.97 -5.89
N ILE A 339 8.85 -19.44 -6.78
CA ILE A 339 7.79 -18.49 -6.37
C ILE A 339 6.44 -19.16 -6.09
N LYS A 340 6.21 -20.40 -6.53
CA LYS A 340 4.95 -21.13 -6.32
C LYS A 340 4.56 -21.25 -4.84
N PRO A 341 5.48 -21.50 -3.87
CA PRO A 341 5.12 -21.56 -2.45
C PRO A 341 4.46 -20.28 -1.94
N LEU A 342 4.85 -19.11 -2.46
CA LEU A 342 4.26 -17.81 -2.10
C LEU A 342 2.76 -17.74 -2.44
N SER A 343 2.29 -18.52 -3.41
CA SER A 343 0.86 -18.57 -3.76
C SER A 343 -0.01 -19.08 -2.60
N ALA A 344 0.53 -19.94 -1.72
CA ALA A 344 -0.21 -20.41 -0.56
C ALA A 344 -0.53 -19.26 0.39
N VAL A 345 0.47 -18.41 0.67
CA VAL A 345 0.33 -17.20 1.49
C VAL A 345 -0.63 -16.20 0.84
N GLY A 346 -0.50 -15.99 -0.48
CA GLY A 346 -1.33 -15.00 -1.18
C GLY A 346 -2.80 -15.37 -1.35
N ARG A 347 -3.15 -16.68 -1.38
CA ARG A 347 -4.55 -17.12 -1.43
C ARG A 347 -5.33 -16.75 -0.18
N THR A 348 -4.64 -16.67 0.96
CA THR A 348 -5.19 -16.30 2.28
C THR A 348 -4.67 -14.94 2.72
N ALA A 349 -4.45 -14.03 1.77
CA ALA A 349 -3.82 -12.74 1.99
C ALA A 349 -4.45 -11.92 3.13
N LEU A 350 -5.79 -11.86 3.19
CA LEU A 350 -6.49 -11.14 4.25
C LEU A 350 -6.28 -11.81 5.62
N SER A 351 -6.32 -13.14 5.69
CA SER A 351 -6.10 -13.88 6.93
C SER A 351 -4.69 -13.68 7.46
N ASN A 352 -3.67 -13.79 6.60
CA ASN A 352 -2.26 -13.57 6.96
C ASN A 352 -1.92 -12.11 7.27
N TYR A 353 -2.80 -11.16 6.92
CA TYR A 353 -2.63 -9.76 7.31
C TYR A 353 -3.20 -9.49 8.71
N LEU A 354 -4.26 -10.22 9.09
CA LEU A 354 -4.98 -10.03 10.35
C LEU A 354 -4.47 -10.90 11.50
N LEU A 355 -3.95 -12.10 11.19
CA LEU A 355 -3.37 -13.08 12.11
C LEU A 355 -1.86 -13.00 12.02
#